data_AF-A0A6H9LQN4-F1
#
_entry.id   AF-A0A6H9LQN4-F1
#
_cell.length_a   1.000
_cell.length_b   1.000
_cell.length_c   1.000
_cell.angle_alpha   90.00
_cell.angle_beta   90.00
_cell.angle_gamma   90.00
#
_symmetry.space_group_name_H-M   'P 1'
#
loop_
_entity.id
_entity.type
_entity.pdbx_description
1 polymer ?
#
loop_
_entity_poly.entity_id
_entity_poly.type
_entity_poly.pdbx_seq_one_letter_code
_entity_poly.pdbx_strand_id
1 'polypeptide(L)'
;MLNTEILTTAKTYFDQASVKADEYSGLLTEAQRLIVENFGQTGLYAAYIMVAALTLFVLSKLVKLTFSTLKYLVLPAFVLAFAGSFFVPYSFTALLPVTVSVCSLLLLFKG
;
A
#
# COMPACT_ATOMS: atom_id res chain seq x y z
N MET A 1 10.44 -26.80 0.84
CA MET A 1 10.85 -26.28 2.16
C MET A 1 10.71 -24.75 2.31
N LEU A 2 10.28 -23.98 1.29
CA LEU A 2 10.09 -22.52 1.39
C LEU A 2 8.80 -22.04 2.10
N ASN A 3 7.85 -22.94 2.42
CA ASN A 3 6.52 -22.51 2.87
C ASN A 3 6.46 -22.22 4.39
N THR A 4 7.27 -22.92 5.18
CA THR A 4 7.27 -22.80 6.64
C THR A 4 7.94 -21.52 7.15
N GLU A 5 9.02 -21.08 6.49
CA GLU A 5 9.73 -19.83 6.86
C GLU A 5 8.93 -18.57 6.52
N ILE A 6 8.19 -18.58 5.40
CA ILE A 6 7.31 -17.46 5.01
C ILE A 6 6.12 -17.37 5.98
N LEU A 7 5.56 -18.51 6.40
CA LEU A 7 4.46 -18.55 7.37
C LEU A 7 4.91 -18.09 8.76
N THR A 8 6.10 -18.48 9.22
CA THR A 8 6.63 -17.98 10.51
C THR A 8 6.98 -16.50 10.45
N THR A 9 7.54 -16.03 9.34
CA THR A 9 7.84 -14.61 9.13
C THR A 9 6.56 -13.77 9.06
N ALA A 10 5.53 -14.24 8.36
CA ALA A 10 4.24 -13.57 8.33
C ALA A 10 3.64 -13.50 9.74
N LYS A 11 3.67 -14.61 10.50
CA LYS A 11 3.14 -14.66 11.86
C LYS A 11 3.84 -13.67 12.80
N THR A 12 5.17 -13.54 12.72
CA THR A 12 5.89 -12.57 13.55
C THR A 12 5.57 -11.12 13.18
N TYR A 13 5.35 -10.81 11.90
CA TYR A 13 4.85 -9.49 11.48
C TYR A 13 3.42 -9.22 11.96
N PHE A 14 2.55 -10.22 11.92
CA PHE A 14 1.18 -10.11 12.45
C PHE A 14 1.17 -9.93 13.97
N ASP A 15 2.00 -10.69 14.70
CA ASP A 15 2.11 -10.57 16.15
C ASP A 15 2.70 -9.21 16.55
N GLN A 16 3.73 -8.72 15.84
CA GLN A 16 4.24 -7.35 16.05
C GLN A 16 3.22 -6.27 15.71
N ALA A 17 2.44 -6.45 14.64
CA ALA A 17 1.37 -5.54 14.27
C ALA A 17 0.25 -5.55 15.31
N SER A 18 -0.08 -6.72 15.88
CA SER A 18 -1.09 -6.87 16.93
C SER A 18 -0.65 -6.21 18.23
N VAL A 19 0.60 -6.42 18.66
CA VAL A 19 1.15 -5.79 19.87
C VAL A 19 1.18 -4.26 19.74
N LYS A 20 1.59 -3.75 18.57
CA LYS A 20 1.54 -2.31 18.30
C LYS A 20 0.10 -1.80 18.24
N ALA A 21 -0.81 -2.56 17.65
CA ALA A 21 -2.23 -2.20 17.59
C ALA A 21 -2.86 -2.12 18.99
N ASP A 22 -2.46 -2.98 19.92
CA ASP A 22 -2.89 -2.92 21.33
C ASP A 22 -2.38 -1.65 22.02
N GLU A 23 -1.12 -1.24 21.80
CA GLU A 23 -0.59 0.05 22.29
C GLU A 23 -1.38 1.24 21.70
N TYR A 24 -1.68 1.21 20.41
CA TYR A 24 -2.52 2.24 19.77
C TYR A 24 -3.96 2.22 20.27
N SER A 25 -4.50 1.07 20.68
CA SER A 25 -5.85 0.95 21.24
C SER A 25 -5.97 1.70 22.58
N GLY A 26 -4.91 1.67 23.41
CA GLY A 26 -4.85 2.43 24.65
C GLY A 26 -4.92 3.95 24.40
N LEU A 27 -4.15 4.43 23.43
CA LEU A 27 -4.16 5.84 23.02
C LEU A 27 -5.50 6.27 22.39
N LEU A 28 -6.13 5.38 21.61
CA LEU A 28 -7.45 5.63 21.04
C LEU A 28 -8.53 5.74 22.12
N THR A 29 -8.40 4.97 23.20
CA THR A 29 -9.35 5.00 24.33
C THR A 29 -9.23 6.31 25.12
N GLU A 30 -8.01 6.80 25.34
CA GLU A 30 -7.79 8.13 25.94
C GLU A 30 -8.28 9.27 25.05
N ALA A 31 -8.01 9.20 23.74
CA ALA A 31 -8.51 10.18 22.77
C ALA A 31 -10.04 10.20 22.70
N GLN A 32 -10.68 9.02 22.71
CA GLN A 32 -12.14 8.89 22.77
C GLN A 32 -12.70 9.57 24.02
N ARG A 33 -12.07 9.35 25.17
CA ARG A 33 -12.49 9.96 26.45
C ARG A 33 -12.37 11.49 26.41
N LEU A 34 -11.26 12.03 25.90
CA LEU A 34 -11.05 13.46 25.72
C LEU A 34 -12.10 14.11 24.79
N ILE A 35 -12.46 13.42 23.69
CA ILE A 35 -13.47 13.91 22.74
C ILE A 35 -14.85 13.93 23.39
N VAL A 36 -15.21 12.89 24.13
CA VAL A 36 -16.50 12.83 24.83
C VAL A 36 -16.58 13.85 25.95
N GLU A 37 -15.50 14.07 26.70
CA GLU A 37 -15.46 15.06 27.79
C GLU A 37 -15.57 16.51 27.27
N ASN A 38 -14.99 16.84 26.10
CA ASN A 38 -15.01 18.21 25.57
C ASN A 38 -16.17 18.49 24.59
N PHE A 39 -16.64 17.49 23.85
CA PHE A 39 -17.60 17.67 22.75
C PHE A 39 -18.86 16.80 22.89
N GLY A 40 -18.96 15.99 23.96
CA GLY A 40 -20.07 15.08 24.20
C GLY A 40 -20.13 13.92 23.19
N GLN A 41 -21.22 13.14 23.25
CA GLN A 41 -21.39 12.02 22.32
C GLN A 41 -21.54 12.47 20.86
N THR A 42 -22.13 13.64 20.62
CA THR A 42 -22.28 14.21 19.27
C THR A 42 -20.92 14.48 18.62
N GLY A 43 -19.94 14.96 19.39
CA GLY A 43 -18.56 15.15 18.93
C GLY A 43 -17.85 13.84 18.60
N LEU A 44 -18.14 12.77 19.36
CA LEU A 44 -17.59 11.44 19.08
C LEU A 44 -18.11 10.88 17.75
N TYR A 45 -19.41 11.00 17.47
CA TYR A 45 -19.98 10.59 16.18
C TYR A 45 -19.38 11.39 15.01
N ALA A 46 -19.19 12.70 15.18
CA ALA A 46 -18.55 13.52 14.16
C ALA A 46 -17.09 13.11 13.92
N ALA A 47 -16.33 12.78 14.96
CA ALA A 47 -14.96 12.29 14.85
C ALA A 47 -14.89 10.97 14.08
N TYR A 48 -15.80 10.02 14.34
CA TYR A 48 -15.87 8.76 13.58
C TYR A 48 -16.15 8.99 12.10
N ILE A 49 -17.08 9.88 11.77
CA ILE A 49 -17.40 10.23 10.37
C ILE A 49 -16.20 10.87 9.68
N MET A 50 -15.50 11.77 10.38
CA MET A 50 -14.30 12.44 9.86
C MET A 50 -13.18 11.44 9.60
N VAL A 51 -12.92 10.53 10.53
CA VAL A 51 -11.94 9.45 10.36
C VAL A 51 -12.33 8.59 9.16
N ALA A 52 -13.58 8.12 9.07
CA ALA A 52 -14.04 7.31 7.94
C ALA A 52 -13.90 8.02 6.58
N ALA A 53 -14.22 9.31 6.53
CA ALA A 53 -14.05 10.12 5.33
C ALA A 53 -12.58 10.27 4.92
N LEU A 54 -11.68 10.47 5.89
CA LEU A 54 -10.23 10.48 5.66
C LEU A 54 -9.74 9.14 5.13
N THR A 55 -10.17 8.02 5.72
CA THR A 55 -9.77 6.69 5.25
C THR A 55 -10.23 6.48 3.80
N LEU A 56 -11.48 6.83 3.48
CA LEU A 56 -12.00 6.75 2.11
C LEU A 56 -11.24 7.66 1.14
N PHE A 57 -10.88 8.87 1.55
CA PHE A 57 -10.10 9.79 0.72
C PHE A 57 -8.71 9.23 0.41
N VAL A 58 -8.01 8.72 1.43
CA VAL A 58 -6.71 8.07 1.26
C VAL A 58 -6.84 6.86 0.34
N LEU A 59 -7.86 6.01 0.55
CA LEU A 59 -8.11 4.85 -0.29
C LEU A 59 -8.35 5.26 -1.76
N SER A 60 -9.12 6.31 -2.00
CA SER A 60 -9.37 6.85 -3.35
C SER A 60 -8.08 7.31 -4.03
N LYS A 61 -7.20 7.99 -3.30
CA LYS A 61 -5.88 8.41 -3.82
C LYS A 61 -4.98 7.22 -4.10
N LEU A 62 -4.95 6.24 -3.21
CA LEU A 62 -4.20 4.99 -3.38
C LEU A 62 -4.65 4.23 -4.62
N VAL A 63 -5.96 4.04 -4.80
CA VAL A 63 -6.52 3.38 -5.99
C VAL A 63 -6.13 4.14 -7.26
N LYS A 64 -6.27 5.46 -7.29
CA LYS A 64 -5.83 6.28 -8.44
C LYS A 64 -4.34 6.09 -8.73
N LEU A 65 -3.50 6.09 -7.70
CA LEU A 65 -2.06 5.91 -7.84
C LEU A 65 -1.75 4.51 -8.38
N THR A 66 -2.34 3.47 -7.80
CA THR A 66 -2.21 2.08 -8.27
C THR A 66 -2.64 1.90 -9.72
N PHE A 67 -3.78 2.47 -10.13
CA PHE A 67 -4.22 2.44 -11.53
C PHE A 67 -3.27 3.20 -12.45
N SER A 68 -2.75 4.33 -12.01
CA SER A 68 -1.77 5.11 -12.77
C SER A 68 -0.47 4.32 -12.96
N THR A 69 0.05 3.70 -11.89
CA THR A 69 1.20 2.81 -11.94
C THR A 69 0.93 1.63 -12.86
N LEU A 70 -0.23 0.98 -12.76
CA LEU A 70 -0.54 -0.15 -13.63
C LEU A 70 -0.56 0.25 -15.11
N LYS A 71 -1.20 1.38 -15.43
CA LYS A 71 -1.36 1.88 -16.79
C LYS A 71 -0.04 2.40 -17.39
N TYR A 72 0.72 3.16 -16.63
CA TYR A 72 1.88 3.89 -17.15
C TYR A 72 3.21 3.20 -16.87
N LEU A 73 3.28 2.30 -15.89
CA LEU A 73 4.50 1.57 -15.54
C LEU A 73 4.40 0.11 -15.96
N VAL A 74 3.42 -0.61 -15.43
CA VAL A 74 3.36 -2.08 -15.56
C VAL A 74 3.03 -2.50 -16.99
N LEU A 75 2.00 -1.92 -17.61
CA LEU A 75 1.62 -2.24 -18.99
C LEU A 75 2.79 -2.03 -19.98
N PRO A 76 3.40 -0.83 -20.07
CA PRO A 76 4.49 -0.60 -21.02
C PRO A 76 5.74 -1.41 -20.68
N ALA A 77 6.09 -1.59 -19.41
CA ALA A 77 7.21 -2.46 -19.03
C ALA A 77 6.98 -3.92 -19.45
N PHE A 78 5.76 -4.43 -19.28
CA PHE A 78 5.39 -5.78 -19.69
C PHE A 78 5.46 -5.93 -21.21
N VAL A 79 4.95 -4.97 -21.98
CA VAL A 79 5.04 -4.97 -23.45
C VAL A 79 6.50 -4.92 -23.91
N LEU A 80 7.33 -4.08 -23.29
CA LEU A 80 8.75 -3.99 -23.62
C LEU A 80 9.54 -5.24 -23.25
N ALA A 81 9.27 -5.85 -22.08
CA ALA A 81 9.89 -7.11 -21.67
C ALA A 81 9.48 -8.26 -22.59
N PHE A 82 8.21 -8.29 -22.99
CA PHE A 82 7.68 -9.30 -23.90
C PHE A 82 8.30 -9.15 -25.28
N ALA A 83 8.28 -7.95 -25.86
CA ALA A 83 8.93 -7.69 -27.14
C ALA A 83 10.44 -7.97 -27.07
N GLY A 84 11.13 -7.50 -26.04
CA GLY A 84 12.57 -7.72 -25.84
C GLY A 84 12.94 -9.20 -25.74
N SER A 85 12.06 -10.04 -25.19
CA SER A 85 12.31 -11.48 -25.08
C SER A 85 12.35 -12.21 -26.44
N PHE A 86 11.81 -11.60 -27.53
CA PHE A 86 11.93 -12.13 -28.89
C PHE A 86 13.23 -11.70 -29.59
N PHE A 87 13.81 -10.57 -29.19
CA PHE A 87 14.98 -9.98 -29.87
C PHE A 87 16.30 -10.17 -29.10
N VAL A 88 16.25 -10.55 -27.83
CA VAL A 88 17.40 -10.66 -26.94
C VAL A 88 17.43 -12.04 -26.29
N PRO A 89 18.60 -12.70 -26.12
CA PRO A 89 18.71 -14.04 -25.53
C PRO A 89 18.52 -14.05 -24.00
N TYR A 90 17.57 -13.28 -23.50
CA TYR A 90 17.16 -13.25 -22.10
C TYR A 90 15.69 -13.61 -21.99
N SER A 91 15.35 -14.39 -20.95
CA SER A 91 13.97 -14.77 -20.70
C SER A 91 13.14 -13.56 -20.26
N PHE A 92 11.83 -13.62 -20.53
CA PHE A 92 10.87 -12.60 -20.12
C PHE A 92 11.01 -12.21 -18.63
N THR A 93 11.20 -13.21 -17.76
CA THR A 93 11.36 -13.03 -16.32
C THR A 93 12.62 -12.25 -15.94
N ALA A 94 13.68 -12.33 -16.75
CA ALA A 94 14.91 -11.56 -16.54
C ALA A 94 14.80 -10.11 -17.07
N LEU A 95 14.02 -9.89 -18.13
CA LEU A 95 13.80 -8.57 -18.74
C LEU A 95 12.76 -7.70 -18.00
N LEU A 96 11.81 -8.33 -17.32
CA LEU A 96 10.75 -7.66 -16.54
C LEU A 96 11.27 -6.66 -15.49
N PRO A 97 12.20 -7.02 -14.57
CA PRO A 97 12.69 -6.06 -13.58
C PRO A 97 13.47 -4.90 -14.21
N VAL A 98 14.19 -5.13 -15.31
CA VAL A 98 14.97 -4.11 -16.03
C VAL A 98 14.03 -3.10 -16.70
N THR A 99 13.04 -3.60 -17.44
CA THR A 99 12.05 -2.75 -18.14
C THR A 99 11.15 -1.98 -17.17
N VAL A 100 10.78 -2.58 -16.03
CA VAL A 100 10.06 -1.88 -14.95
C VAL A 100 10.91 -0.77 -14.37
N SER A 101 12.21 -1.01 -14.12
CA SER A 101 13.11 0.02 -13.59
C SER A 101 13.31 1.19 -14.57
N VAL A 102 13.49 0.88 -15.86
CA VAL A 102 13.62 1.91 -16.91
C VAL A 102 12.33 2.71 -17.07
N CYS A 103 11.17 2.05 -17.12
CA CYS A 103 9.89 2.75 -17.21
C CYS A 103 9.60 3.58 -15.94
N SER A 104 10.06 3.13 -14.77
CA SER A 104 9.93 3.86 -13.50
C SER A 104 10.74 5.15 -13.53
N LEU A 105 11.98 5.10 -13.99
CA LEU A 105 12.81 6.29 -14.19
C LEU A 105 12.15 7.27 -15.17
N LEU A 106 11.63 6.78 -16.29
CA LEU A 106 10.95 7.65 -17.26
C LEU A 106 9.70 8.33 -16.68
N LEU A 107 8.96 7.65 -15.80
CA LEU A 107 7.82 8.26 -15.13
C LEU A 107 8.23 9.27 -14.05
N LEU A 108 9.33 9.04 -13.34
CA LEU A 108 9.88 10.00 -12.38
C LEU A 108 10.28 11.32 -13.03
N PHE A 109 10.70 11.31 -14.31
CA PHE A 109 10.99 12.54 -15.06
C PHE A 109 9.76 13.21 -15.68
N LYS A 110 8.61 12.51 -15.70
CA LYS A 110 7.36 13.00 -16.32
C LYS A 110 6.34 13.51 -15.30
N GLY A 111 6.43 13.06 -14.05
CA GLY A 111 5.61 13.51 -12.92
C GLY A 111 6.22 14.71 -12.21
#